data_AF-A0A093FCW2-F1
#
_entry.id   AF-A0A093FCW2-F1
#
_cell.length_a   1.000
_cell.length_b   1.000
_cell.length_c   1.000
_cell.angle_alpha   90.00
_cell.angle_beta   90.00
_cell.angle_gamma   90.00
#
_symmetry.space_group_name_H-M   'P 1'
#
loop_
_entity.id
_entity.type
_entity.pdbx_description
1 polymer ?
#
loop_
_entity_poly.entity_id
_entity_poly.type
_entity_poly.pdbx_seq_one_letter_code
_entity_poly.pdbx_strand_id
1 'polypeptide(L)'
;RNIVLASHLKPLEKKDKMGKRRNVLWNPCAAPIKTPHASNVELPQVLDQLPRTSAEFYRDWRRCLKSGKEKYQLLLELGGKALGRIFQADLGFGLLGEFLTVLAENVCHEDRHAILQILQSLSGTKRFELNMDLLSELEKESSRDLFRKLQSMSQDYWTADHPSGAAGCEAEREAHLTDTSLQNEAEERIVMELMKCYQVN
;
A
#
# COMPACT_ATOMS: atom_id res chain seq x y z
N ARG A 1 32.55 -27.20 -13.58
CA ARG A 1 31.83 -28.35 -12.96
C ARG A 1 32.65 -28.91 -11.78
N ASN A 2 33.08 -28.07 -10.83
CA ASN A 2 34.09 -28.43 -9.81
C ASN A 2 33.55 -28.53 -8.38
N ILE A 3 32.22 -28.47 -8.19
CA ILE A 3 31.60 -28.67 -6.86
C ILE A 3 31.75 -30.13 -6.41
N VAL A 4 31.81 -31.07 -7.37
CA VAL A 4 31.90 -32.52 -7.12
C VAL A 4 33.26 -32.94 -6.53
N LEU A 5 34.31 -32.12 -6.71
CA LEU A 5 35.64 -32.43 -6.19
C LEU A 5 35.74 -32.26 -4.66
N ALA A 6 34.89 -31.44 -4.03
CA ALA A 6 34.95 -31.23 -2.58
C ALA A 6 34.18 -32.29 -1.76
N SER A 7 33.46 -33.20 -2.40
CA SER A 7 32.64 -34.23 -1.73
C SER A 7 33.45 -35.21 -0.88
N HIS A 8 34.74 -35.35 -1.16
CA HIS A 8 35.64 -36.25 -0.45
C HIS A 8 36.26 -35.63 0.81
N LEU A 9 35.89 -34.39 1.16
CA LEU A 9 36.40 -33.76 2.38
C LEU A 9 35.80 -34.45 3.60
N LYS A 10 36.66 -35.09 4.39
CA LYS A 10 36.28 -35.70 5.66
C LYS A 10 35.85 -34.60 6.64
N PRO A 11 34.74 -34.78 7.38
CA PRO A 11 34.36 -33.86 8.45
C PRO A 11 35.51 -33.68 9.44
N LEU A 12 35.76 -32.44 9.86
CA LEU A 12 36.81 -32.13 10.83
C LEU A 12 36.61 -32.93 12.13
N GLU A 13 37.67 -33.62 12.56
CA GLU A 13 37.62 -34.39 13.80
C GLU A 13 37.72 -33.43 15.01
N LYS A 14 37.28 -33.89 16.18
CA LYS A 14 37.25 -33.04 17.40
C LYS A 14 38.63 -32.47 17.77
N LYS A 15 39.71 -33.14 17.35
CA LYS A 15 41.12 -32.77 17.56
C LYS A 15 41.62 -31.70 16.58
N ASP A 16 40.95 -31.53 15.44
CA ASP A 16 41.33 -30.56 14.39
C ASP A 16 40.75 -29.16 14.66
N LYS A 17 39.98 -29.01 15.76
CA LYS A 17 39.42 -27.73 16.19
C LYS A 17 40.51 -26.92 16.90
N MET A 18 41.21 -26.05 16.17
CA MET A 18 42.15 -25.09 16.75
C MET A 18 41.39 -24.08 17.63
N GLY A 19 41.53 -24.23 18.96
CA GLY A 19 41.12 -23.25 19.97
C GLY A 19 40.04 -23.74 20.93
N LYS A 20 40.09 -23.24 22.19
CA LYS A 20 38.97 -23.36 23.13
C LYS A 20 37.71 -22.83 22.42
N ARG A 21 36.61 -23.59 22.45
CA ARG A 21 35.29 -23.11 21.96
C ARG A 21 34.94 -21.82 22.69
N ARG A 22 35.31 -20.68 22.13
CA ARG A 22 34.66 -19.42 22.50
C ARG A 22 33.25 -19.56 21.97
N ASN A 23 32.27 -19.46 22.86
CA ASN A 23 30.88 -19.24 22.46
C ASN A 23 30.86 -17.90 21.74
N VAL A 24 31.16 -17.91 20.45
CA VAL A 24 30.99 -16.74 19.59
C VAL A 24 29.48 -16.61 19.47
N LEU A 25 28.93 -15.73 20.30
CA LEU A 25 27.58 -15.23 20.10
C LEU A 25 27.61 -14.57 18.72
N TRP A 26 26.92 -15.18 17.76
CA TRP A 26 26.77 -14.65 16.40
C TRP A 26 26.09 -13.28 16.35
N ASN A 27 25.65 -12.78 17.51
CA ASN A 27 25.10 -11.46 17.71
C ASN A 27 25.77 -10.79 18.94
N PRO A 28 26.75 -9.89 18.76
CA PRO A 28 27.37 -9.15 19.87
C PRO A 28 26.39 -8.28 20.65
N CYS A 29 25.25 -7.92 20.04
CA CYS A 29 24.20 -7.12 20.66
C CYS A 29 23.13 -7.98 21.38
N ALA A 30 23.14 -9.31 21.21
CA ALA A 30 22.30 -10.22 21.97
C ALA A 30 23.00 -10.62 23.27
N ALA A 31 23.24 -9.65 24.15
CA ALA A 31 23.47 -9.99 25.54
C ALA A 31 22.21 -10.68 26.08
N PRO A 32 22.32 -11.79 26.83
CA PRO A 32 21.16 -12.40 27.48
C PRO A 32 20.73 -11.47 28.62
N ILE A 33 19.91 -10.48 28.30
CA ILE A 33 19.16 -9.75 29.31
C ILE A 33 18.18 -10.78 29.87
N LYS A 34 18.33 -11.10 31.16
CA LYS A 34 17.32 -11.84 31.91
C LYS A 34 16.10 -10.94 32.05
N THR A 35 15.31 -10.79 30.99
CA THR A 35 13.99 -10.20 31.07
C THR A 35 13.06 -11.21 31.73
N PRO A 36 12.23 -10.81 32.71
CA PRO A 36 11.16 -11.66 33.19
C PRO A 36 10.31 -12.14 32.02
N HIS A 37 9.87 -13.38 32.16
CA HIS A 37 8.90 -14.10 31.34
C HIS A 37 7.99 -13.19 30.50
N ALA A 38 7.86 -13.51 29.22
CA ALA A 38 6.98 -12.87 28.25
C ALA A 38 5.53 -12.80 28.79
N SER A 39 5.24 -11.79 29.59
CA SER A 39 3.89 -11.29 29.77
C SER A 39 3.49 -10.73 28.43
N ASN A 40 2.25 -11.04 28.01
CA ASN A 40 1.54 -10.34 26.94
C ASN A 40 2.07 -8.92 26.82
N VAL A 41 2.73 -8.61 25.72
CA VAL A 41 2.84 -7.22 25.30
C VAL A 41 1.41 -6.87 24.94
N GLU A 42 0.63 -6.46 25.94
CA GLU A 42 -0.54 -5.59 25.72
C GLU A 42 -0.04 -4.55 24.72
N LEU A 43 -0.58 -4.57 23.49
CA LEU A 43 -0.29 -3.60 22.45
C LEU A 43 -0.62 -2.21 23.02
N PRO A 44 0.36 -1.42 23.48
CA PRO A 44 0.04 -0.15 24.10
C PRO A 44 -0.15 0.85 22.97
N GLN A 45 -1.40 1.22 22.67
CA GLN A 45 -1.75 2.53 22.10
C GLN A 45 -1.15 2.89 20.71
N VAL A 46 -0.56 1.94 19.98
CA VAL A 46 0.18 2.21 18.73
C VAL A 46 -0.70 2.80 17.61
N LEU A 47 -2.02 2.63 17.67
CA LEU A 47 -2.94 3.19 16.67
C LEU A 47 -3.22 4.69 16.86
N ASP A 48 -2.81 5.32 17.97
CA ASP A 48 -3.06 6.75 18.18
C ASP A 48 -2.19 7.65 17.28
N GLN A 49 -1.15 7.11 16.63
CA GLN A 49 -0.28 7.85 15.73
C GLN A 49 -0.14 7.15 14.38
N LEU A 50 -0.32 7.93 13.31
CA LEU A 50 -0.10 7.45 11.94
C LEU A 50 1.37 7.05 11.73
N PRO A 51 1.62 5.93 11.02
CA PRO A 51 2.98 5.45 10.77
C PRO A 51 3.75 6.48 9.94
N ARG A 52 5.01 6.75 10.33
CA ARG A 52 5.89 7.69 9.62
C ARG A 52 6.97 6.99 8.81
N THR A 53 7.21 5.72 9.13
CA THR A 53 8.23 4.89 8.47
C THR A 53 7.60 3.62 7.89
N SER A 54 8.27 3.02 6.90
CA SER A 54 7.79 1.79 6.28
C SER A 54 7.72 0.64 7.28
N ALA A 55 8.65 0.57 8.23
CA ALA A 55 8.67 -0.46 9.27
C ALA A 55 7.48 -0.37 10.24
N GLU A 56 7.11 0.85 10.66
CA GLU A 56 5.92 1.10 11.46
C GLU A 56 4.66 0.70 10.69
N PHE A 57 4.56 1.14 9.43
CA PHE A 57 3.45 0.76 8.57
C PHE A 57 3.32 -0.76 8.47
N TYR A 58 4.41 -1.48 8.18
CA TYR A 58 4.38 -2.94 8.06
C TYR A 58 3.95 -3.63 9.36
N ARG A 59 4.43 -3.14 10.50
CA ARG A 59 4.03 -3.65 11.81
C ARG A 59 2.53 -3.49 11.98
N ASP A 60 2.00 -2.31 11.72
CA ASP A 60 0.59 -2.00 11.98
C ASP A 60 -0.32 -2.73 10.98
N TRP A 61 0.07 -2.75 9.69
CA TRP A 61 -0.62 -3.46 8.61
C TRP A 61 -0.74 -4.96 8.83
N ARG A 62 0.28 -5.60 9.40
CA ARG A 62 0.30 -7.06 9.62
C ARG A 62 -0.23 -7.46 11.00
N ARG A 63 0.04 -6.66 12.04
CA ARG A 63 -0.24 -7.05 13.43
C ARG A 63 -1.50 -6.41 13.99
N CYS A 64 -1.76 -5.15 13.67
CA CYS A 64 -2.82 -4.35 14.30
C CYS A 64 -4.12 -4.39 13.49
N LEU A 65 -4.04 -4.27 12.16
CA LEU A 65 -5.21 -4.21 11.29
C LEU A 65 -5.68 -5.63 10.92
N LYS A 66 -6.92 -5.96 11.27
CA LYS A 66 -7.50 -7.30 11.02
C LYS A 66 -8.59 -7.27 9.96
N SER A 67 -9.32 -6.16 9.86
CA SER A 67 -10.38 -5.98 8.87
C SER A 67 -9.88 -5.24 7.62
N GLY A 68 -10.44 -5.57 6.46
CA GLY A 68 -10.23 -4.81 5.22
C GLY A 68 -10.64 -3.34 5.36
N LYS A 69 -11.71 -3.07 6.13
CA LYS A 69 -12.17 -1.69 6.41
C LYS A 69 -11.16 -0.87 7.21
N GLU A 70 -10.52 -1.47 8.21
CA GLU A 70 -9.48 -0.78 9.01
C GLU A 70 -8.26 -0.47 8.15
N LYS A 71 -7.87 -1.42 7.29
CA LYS A 71 -6.79 -1.23 6.32
C LYS A 71 -7.10 -0.11 5.33
N TYR A 72 -8.34 -0.11 4.82
CA TYR A 72 -8.83 0.93 3.92
C TYR A 72 -8.78 2.31 4.58
N GLN A 73 -9.32 2.43 5.79
CA GLN A 73 -9.31 3.67 6.56
C GLN A 73 -7.89 4.20 6.81
N LEU A 74 -6.95 3.32 7.17
CA LEU A 74 -5.55 3.74 7.36
C LEU A 74 -4.93 4.29 6.06
N LEU A 75 -5.23 3.68 4.90
CA LEU A 75 -4.73 4.17 3.62
C LEU A 75 -5.27 5.56 3.31
N LEU A 76 -6.56 5.82 3.59
CA LEU A 76 -7.17 7.13 3.42
C LEU A 76 -6.59 8.17 4.39
N GLU A 77 -6.42 7.81 5.67
CA GLU A 77 -5.88 8.72 6.69
C GLU A 77 -4.42 9.12 6.43
N LEU A 78 -3.60 8.19 5.91
CA LEU A 78 -2.25 8.53 5.45
C LEU A 78 -2.28 9.36 4.18
N GLY A 79 -3.17 9.00 3.24
CA GLY A 79 -3.28 9.60 1.93
C GLY A 79 -2.03 9.39 1.05
N GLY A 80 -2.11 9.88 -0.19
CA GLY A 80 -1.05 9.66 -1.18
C GLY A 80 0.30 10.24 -0.79
N LYS A 81 0.34 11.48 -0.29
CA LYS A 81 1.60 12.17 0.04
C LYS A 81 2.38 11.49 1.17
N ALA A 82 1.72 10.96 2.19
CA ALA A 82 2.42 10.24 3.25
C ALA A 82 2.87 8.86 2.77
N LEU A 83 1.99 8.12 2.09
CA LEU A 83 2.32 6.80 1.51
C LEU A 83 3.51 6.88 0.54
N GLY A 84 3.52 7.87 -0.36
CA GLY A 84 4.64 8.08 -1.28
C GLY A 84 5.96 8.41 -0.59
N ARG A 85 5.93 9.10 0.57
CA ARG A 85 7.13 9.33 1.39
C ARG A 85 7.58 8.08 2.13
N ILE A 86 6.65 7.35 2.72
CA ILE A 86 6.91 6.11 3.47
C ILE A 86 7.53 5.04 2.55
N PHE A 87 7.01 4.92 1.32
CA PHE A 87 7.40 3.90 0.35
C PHE A 87 8.22 4.44 -0.82
N GLN A 88 8.85 5.62 -0.66
CA GLN A 88 9.62 6.26 -1.72
C GLN A 88 10.71 5.34 -2.31
N ALA A 89 11.33 4.53 -1.45
CA ALA A 89 12.38 3.60 -1.86
C ALA A 89 11.83 2.32 -2.50
N ASP A 90 10.81 1.71 -1.89
CA ASP A 90 10.18 0.47 -2.35
C ASP A 90 8.84 0.25 -1.62
N LEU A 91 7.84 -0.23 -2.34
CA LEU A 91 6.72 -0.98 -1.75
C LEU A 91 7.21 -2.41 -1.63
N GLY A 92 7.58 -2.84 -0.42
CA GLY A 92 8.04 -4.20 -0.21
C GLY A 92 7.00 -5.24 -0.65
N PHE A 93 7.52 -6.42 -0.99
CA PHE A 93 6.83 -7.47 -1.74
C PHE A 93 5.40 -7.77 -1.28
N GLY A 94 4.47 -7.79 -2.25
CA GLY A 94 3.05 -8.15 -2.06
C GLY A 94 2.17 -7.04 -1.48
N LEU A 95 2.75 -5.94 -1.01
CA LEU A 95 1.96 -4.87 -0.40
C LEU A 95 1.10 -4.11 -1.42
N LEU A 96 1.60 -3.92 -2.64
CA LEU A 96 0.85 -3.26 -3.71
C LEU A 96 -0.43 -4.02 -4.06
N GLY A 97 -0.35 -5.34 -4.22
CA GLY A 97 -1.51 -6.19 -4.50
C GLY A 97 -2.55 -6.12 -3.38
N GLU A 98 -2.11 -6.20 -2.13
CA GLU A 98 -3.00 -6.04 -0.97
C GLU A 98 -3.67 -4.66 -0.93
N PHE A 99 -2.96 -3.58 -1.28
CA PHE A 99 -3.56 -2.25 -1.36
C PHE A 99 -4.66 -2.21 -2.43
N LEU A 100 -4.38 -2.73 -3.62
CA LEU A 100 -5.34 -2.75 -4.72
C LEU A 100 -6.60 -3.55 -4.36
N THR A 101 -6.46 -4.72 -3.74
CA THR A 101 -7.59 -5.52 -3.27
C THR A 101 -8.40 -4.81 -2.19
N VAL A 102 -7.74 -4.25 -1.16
CA VAL A 102 -8.42 -3.52 -0.08
C VAL A 102 -9.18 -2.30 -0.62
N LEU A 103 -8.59 -1.56 -1.54
CA LEU A 103 -9.23 -0.42 -2.20
C LEU A 103 -10.43 -0.88 -3.04
N ALA A 104 -10.28 -1.92 -3.86
CA ALA A 104 -11.36 -2.45 -4.69
C ALA A 104 -12.58 -2.90 -3.86
N GLU A 105 -12.34 -3.54 -2.73
CA GLU A 105 -13.39 -4.08 -1.86
C GLU A 105 -14.17 -3.00 -1.08
N ASN A 106 -13.54 -1.86 -0.76
CA ASN A 106 -14.08 -0.87 0.18
C ASN A 106 -14.29 0.52 -0.42
N VAL A 107 -14.01 0.72 -1.71
CA VAL A 107 -14.15 2.02 -2.39
C VAL A 107 -15.56 2.63 -2.23
N CYS A 108 -15.59 3.91 -1.86
CA CYS A 108 -16.78 4.76 -1.78
C CYS A 108 -16.64 5.98 -2.72
N HIS A 109 -17.76 6.62 -3.07
CA HIS A 109 -17.77 7.74 -4.03
C HIS A 109 -17.03 8.97 -3.46
N GLU A 110 -17.23 9.23 -2.17
CA GLU A 110 -16.67 10.35 -1.42
C GLU A 110 -15.13 10.32 -1.38
N ASP A 111 -14.55 9.11 -1.40
CA ASP A 111 -13.11 8.89 -1.28
C ASP A 111 -12.39 8.84 -2.64
N ARG A 112 -13.11 9.00 -3.76
CA ARG A 112 -12.57 8.89 -5.13
C ARG A 112 -11.29 9.70 -5.30
N HIS A 113 -11.33 10.98 -4.94
CA HIS A 113 -10.18 11.88 -5.06
C HIS A 113 -8.98 11.39 -4.24
N ALA A 114 -9.20 10.97 -3.00
CA ALA A 114 -8.14 10.47 -2.12
C ALA A 114 -7.50 9.19 -2.68
N ILE A 115 -8.32 8.27 -3.21
CA ILE A 115 -7.86 7.04 -3.84
C ILE A 115 -6.99 7.34 -5.06
N LEU A 116 -7.39 8.29 -5.92
CA LEU A 116 -6.58 8.69 -7.07
C LEU A 116 -5.22 9.25 -6.65
N GLN A 117 -5.18 10.08 -5.60
CA GLN A 117 -3.92 10.57 -5.06
C GLN A 117 -3.04 9.44 -4.50
N ILE A 118 -3.64 8.45 -3.85
CA ILE A 118 -2.93 7.27 -3.36
C ILE A 118 -2.32 6.50 -4.52
N LEU A 119 -3.12 6.12 -5.52
CA LEU A 119 -2.66 5.37 -6.70
C LEU A 119 -1.56 6.13 -7.46
N GLN A 120 -1.68 7.45 -7.62
CA GLN A 120 -0.65 8.27 -8.24
C GLN A 120 0.65 8.33 -7.42
N SER A 121 0.54 8.35 -6.09
CA SER A 121 1.73 8.35 -5.23
C SER A 121 2.43 6.98 -5.23
N LEU A 122 1.66 5.90 -5.36
CA LEU A 122 2.18 4.53 -5.47
C LEU A 122 2.88 4.29 -6.82
N SER A 123 2.30 4.79 -7.92
CA SER A 123 2.90 4.68 -9.27
C SER A 123 4.22 5.44 -9.39
N GLY A 124 4.43 6.48 -8.58
CA GLY A 124 5.69 7.24 -8.51
C GLY A 124 6.82 6.57 -7.71
N THR A 125 6.63 5.38 -7.14
CA THR A 125 7.68 4.71 -6.36
C THR A 125 8.74 4.05 -7.25
N LYS A 126 10.00 3.99 -6.79
CA LYS A 126 11.16 3.57 -7.63
C LYS A 126 11.06 2.16 -8.21
N ARG A 127 10.29 1.27 -7.58
CA ARG A 127 10.15 -0.14 -7.95
C ARG A 127 8.70 -0.49 -8.33
N PHE A 128 7.93 0.49 -8.77
CA PHE A 128 6.54 0.30 -9.13
C PHE A 128 6.37 -0.76 -10.24
N GLU A 129 7.15 -0.67 -11.32
CA GLU A 129 7.09 -1.62 -12.44
C GLU A 129 7.34 -3.07 -11.99
N LEU A 130 8.36 -3.27 -11.15
CA LEU A 130 8.63 -4.59 -10.57
C LEU A 130 7.48 -5.08 -9.70
N ASN A 131 6.87 -4.20 -8.90
CA ASN A 131 5.72 -4.57 -8.07
C ASN A 131 4.51 -4.97 -8.94
N MET A 132 4.31 -4.32 -10.09
CA MET A 132 3.28 -4.66 -11.07
C MET A 132 3.51 -6.03 -11.71
N ASP A 133 4.76 -6.35 -12.09
CA ASP A 133 5.12 -7.65 -12.67
C ASP A 133 4.91 -8.81 -11.69
N LEU A 134 4.98 -8.53 -10.39
CA LEU A 134 4.85 -9.50 -9.31
C LEU A 134 3.40 -9.71 -8.85
N LEU A 135 2.44 -8.94 -9.36
CA LEU A 135 1.03 -9.13 -9.04
C LEU A 135 0.52 -10.47 -9.57
N SER A 136 -0.22 -11.19 -8.74
CA SER A 136 -0.99 -12.35 -9.16
C SER A 136 -2.17 -11.95 -10.05
N GLU A 137 -2.72 -12.90 -10.81
CA GLU A 137 -3.89 -12.65 -11.66
C GLU A 137 -5.13 -12.19 -10.86
N LEU A 138 -5.28 -12.67 -9.63
CA LEU A 138 -6.38 -12.23 -8.75
C LEU A 138 -6.22 -10.76 -8.33
N GLU A 139 -4.99 -10.33 -8.03
CA GLU A 139 -4.69 -8.94 -7.66
C GLU A 139 -4.81 -8.01 -8.89
N LYS A 140 -4.41 -8.49 -10.08
CA LYS A 140 -4.64 -7.77 -11.34
C LYS A 140 -6.13 -7.60 -11.63
N GLU A 141 -6.95 -8.62 -11.40
CA GLU A 141 -8.40 -8.49 -11.54
C GLU A 141 -8.98 -7.50 -10.52
N SER A 142 -8.49 -7.52 -9.27
CA SER A 142 -8.86 -6.53 -8.26
C SER A 142 -8.52 -5.10 -8.70
N SER A 143 -7.35 -4.91 -9.35
CA SER A 143 -6.98 -3.64 -9.97
C SER A 143 -7.97 -3.21 -11.05
N ARG A 144 -8.30 -4.12 -11.99
CA ARG A 144 -9.28 -3.86 -13.06
C ARG A 144 -10.65 -3.47 -12.50
N ASP A 145 -11.11 -4.17 -11.47
CA ASP A 145 -12.38 -3.89 -10.79
C ASP A 145 -12.36 -2.52 -10.10
N LEU A 146 -11.26 -2.17 -9.41
CA LEU A 146 -11.10 -0.85 -8.81
C LEU A 146 -11.22 0.28 -9.85
N PHE A 147 -10.49 0.18 -10.97
CA PHE A 147 -10.56 1.20 -12.01
C PHE A 147 -11.94 1.28 -12.67
N ARG A 148 -12.63 0.15 -12.86
CA ARG A 148 -14.01 0.12 -13.36
C ARG A 148 -14.96 0.88 -12.43
N LYS A 149 -14.84 0.69 -11.11
CA LYS A 149 -15.61 1.41 -10.10
C LYS A 149 -15.29 2.91 -10.09
N LEU A 150 -14.01 3.28 -10.20
CA LEU A 150 -13.59 4.70 -10.25
C LEU A 150 -14.08 5.43 -11.51
N GLN A 151 -14.27 4.70 -12.62
CA GLN A 151 -14.87 5.22 -13.85
C GLN A 151 -16.38 5.37 -13.73
N SER A 152 -17.09 4.38 -13.19
CA SER A 152 -18.56 4.49 -13.06
C SER A 152 -18.96 5.69 -12.20
N MET A 153 -18.17 6.01 -11.17
CA MET A 153 -18.39 7.15 -10.28
C MET A 153 -18.35 8.52 -10.99
N SER A 154 -17.68 8.66 -12.14
CA SER A 154 -17.73 9.92 -12.91
C SER A 154 -18.98 10.02 -13.79
N GLN A 155 -19.53 8.89 -14.21
CA GLN A 155 -20.70 8.83 -15.07
C GLN A 155 -22.00 9.15 -14.31
N ASP A 156 -22.05 8.81 -13.02
CA ASP A 156 -23.23 9.00 -12.17
C ASP A 156 -23.58 10.48 -11.92
N TYR A 157 -22.62 11.41 -12.12
CA TYR A 157 -22.86 12.86 -11.99
C TYR A 157 -23.77 13.43 -13.09
N TRP A 158 -23.76 12.83 -14.29
CA TRP A 158 -24.52 13.34 -15.44
C TRP A 158 -26.00 12.92 -15.45
N THR A 159 -26.40 11.96 -14.61
CA THR A 159 -27.77 11.43 -14.60
C THR A 159 -28.67 11.99 -13.50
N ALA A 160 -28.09 12.68 -12.50
CA ALA A 160 -28.84 13.22 -11.37
C ALA A 160 -29.41 14.64 -11.59
N ASP A 161 -28.87 15.43 -12.52
CA ASP A 161 -29.21 16.85 -12.71
C ASP A 161 -29.99 17.16 -14.00
N HIS A 162 -31.15 16.51 -14.17
CA HIS A 162 -32.24 17.09 -14.98
C HIS A 162 -33.40 17.56 -14.08
N PRO A 163 -33.28 18.68 -13.33
CA PRO A 163 -34.43 19.40 -12.85
C PRO A 163 -34.97 20.27 -13.99
N SER A 164 -36.01 19.76 -14.65
CA SER A 164 -36.89 20.60 -15.46
C SER A 164 -37.58 21.61 -14.54
N GLY A 165 -37.14 22.87 -14.61
CA GLY A 165 -37.89 24.05 -14.15
C GLY A 165 -37.41 24.68 -12.83
N ALA A 166 -36.84 25.88 -12.92
CA ALA A 166 -37.38 27.13 -12.36
C ALA A 166 -36.27 28.19 -12.26
N ALA A 167 -36.49 29.32 -12.94
CA ALA A 167 -35.62 30.49 -12.95
C ALA A 167 -35.50 31.13 -11.55
N GLY A 168 -34.26 31.41 -11.12
CA GLY A 168 -33.99 32.22 -9.94
C GLY A 168 -32.53 32.20 -9.47
N CYS A 169 -31.81 33.30 -9.74
CA CYS A 169 -30.49 33.72 -9.21
C CYS A 169 -29.26 32.85 -9.58
N GLU A 170 -28.56 33.25 -10.65
CA GLU A 170 -27.55 32.41 -11.35
C GLU A 170 -26.07 32.68 -11.00
N ALA A 171 -25.70 33.77 -10.33
CA ALA A 171 -24.28 34.16 -10.26
C ALA A 171 -23.40 33.34 -9.28
N GLU A 172 -23.95 32.81 -8.17
CA GLU A 172 -23.16 32.06 -7.17
C GLU A 172 -23.19 30.53 -7.40
N ARG A 173 -24.22 30.03 -8.09
CA ARG A 173 -24.35 28.59 -8.43
C ARG A 173 -23.49 28.19 -9.63
N GLU A 174 -23.31 29.07 -10.62
CA GLU A 174 -22.46 28.79 -11.78
C GLU A 174 -20.97 28.62 -11.41
N ALA A 175 -20.46 29.37 -10.44
CA ALA A 175 -19.06 29.25 -10.01
C ALA A 175 -18.75 27.90 -9.34
N HIS A 176 -19.70 27.33 -8.59
CA HIS A 176 -19.53 26.02 -7.94
C HIS A 176 -19.72 24.85 -8.93
N LEU A 177 -20.65 24.99 -9.88
CA LEU A 177 -20.88 24.00 -10.94
C LEU A 177 -19.69 23.92 -11.91
N THR A 178 -19.09 25.06 -12.26
CA THR A 178 -17.92 25.11 -13.16
C THR A 178 -16.65 24.56 -12.51
N ASP A 179 -16.41 24.85 -11.22
CA ASP A 179 -15.24 24.33 -10.49
C ASP A 179 -15.31 22.80 -10.33
N THR A 180 -16.50 22.27 -10.00
CA THR A 180 -16.72 20.82 -9.87
C THR A 180 -16.57 20.09 -11.21
N SER A 181 -17.04 20.69 -12.31
CA SER A 181 -16.88 20.14 -13.67
C SER A 181 -15.41 20.06 -14.09
N LEU A 182 -14.61 21.10 -13.82
CA LEU A 182 -13.19 21.12 -14.16
C LEU A 182 -12.38 20.12 -13.32
N GLN A 183 -12.73 19.96 -12.05
CA GLN A 183 -12.11 18.96 -11.17
C GLN A 183 -12.42 17.54 -11.66
N ASN A 184 -13.65 17.26 -12.08
CA ASN A 184 -14.04 15.96 -12.62
C ASN A 184 -13.27 15.60 -13.90
N GLU A 185 -13.12 16.54 -14.84
CA GLU A 185 -12.31 16.32 -16.05
C GLU A 185 -10.84 16.06 -15.73
N ALA A 186 -10.28 16.76 -14.74
CA ALA A 186 -8.91 16.54 -14.29
C ALA A 186 -8.74 15.14 -13.68
N GLU A 187 -9.70 14.70 -12.86
CA GLU A 187 -9.71 13.36 -12.27
C GLU A 187 -9.84 12.27 -13.33
N GLU A 188 -10.64 12.47 -14.38
CA GLU A 188 -10.73 11.52 -15.50
C GLU A 188 -9.41 11.37 -16.26
N ARG A 189 -8.68 12.46 -16.48
CA ARG A 189 -7.34 12.40 -17.08
C ARG A 189 -6.37 11.60 -16.20
N ILE A 190 -6.42 11.82 -14.88
CA ILE A 190 -5.62 11.06 -13.92
C ILE A 190 -5.99 9.58 -13.96
N VAL A 191 -7.29 9.24 -14.01
CA VAL A 191 -7.74 7.84 -14.13
C VAL A 191 -7.15 7.18 -15.39
N MET A 192 -7.22 7.84 -16.55
CA MET A 192 -6.67 7.29 -17.80
C MET A 192 -5.15 7.07 -17.73
N GLU A 193 -4.42 8.02 -17.14
CA GLU A 193 -2.97 7.89 -16.94
C GLU A 193 -2.65 6.71 -16.01
N LEU A 194 -3.38 6.59 -14.90
CA LEU A 194 -3.19 5.51 -13.94
C LEU A 194 -3.53 4.15 -14.54
N MET A 195 -4.59 4.02 -15.34
CA MET A 195 -4.90 2.76 -16.01
C MET A 195 -3.76 2.27 -16.90
N LYS A 196 -3.07 3.20 -17.59
CA LYS A 196 -1.86 2.87 -18.35
C LYS A 196 -0.72 2.39 -17.46
N CYS A 197 -0.47 3.06 -16.33
CA CYS A 197 0.56 2.65 -15.37
C CYS A 197 0.28 1.27 -14.75
N TYR A 198 -0.98 1.01 -14.39
CA TYR A 198 -1.41 -0.24 -13.78
C TYR A 198 -1.74 -1.34 -14.81
N GLN A 199 -1.47 -1.10 -16.10
CA GLN A 199 -1.69 -2.04 -17.21
C GLN A 199 -3.13 -2.58 -17.26
N VAL A 200 -4.08 -1.73 -16.86
CA VAL A 200 -5.52 -2.00 -16.90
C VAL A 200 -6.03 -1.49 -18.23
N ASN A 201 -6.02 -2.35 -19.24
CA ASN A 201 -6.64 -2.14 -20.56
C ASN A 201 -7.90 -2.98 -20.68
#